data_AF-A0AA51M537-F1
#
_entry.id   AF-A0AA51M537-F1
#
_cell.length_a   1.000
_cell.length_b   1.000
_cell.length_c   1.000
_cell.angle_alpha   90.00
_cell.angle_beta   90.00
_cell.angle_gamma   90.00
#
_symmetry.space_group_name_H-M   'P 1'
#
loop_
_entity.id
_entity.type
_entity.pdbx_description
1 polymer ?
#
loop_
_entity_poly.entity_id
_entity_poly.type
_entity_poly.pdbx_seq_one_letter_code
_entity_poly.pdbx_strand_id
1 'polypeptide(L)'
;MAIKFDEARYRRRQRVENRFSVLKRTFSGDLKGRKFIVQMKEIANKMIVYNILQFLQFLAIEVFYRAERLNIRLSKQRWLLGGWND
;
A
#
# COMPACT_ATOMS: atom_id res chain seq x y z
N MET A 1 -14.21 18.80 -36.67
CA MET A 1 -14.85 17.61 -36.08
C MET A 1 -14.28 17.39 -34.68
N ALA A 2 -15.07 17.64 -33.63
CA ALA A 2 -14.63 17.43 -32.25
C ALA A 2 -14.56 15.92 -31.98
N ILE A 3 -13.39 15.43 -31.58
CA ILE A 3 -13.21 14.03 -31.14
C ILE A 3 -14.06 13.87 -29.88
N LYS A 4 -15.09 13.01 -29.93
CA LYS A 4 -15.91 12.69 -28.74
C LYS A 4 -14.99 12.29 -27.60
N PHE A 5 -15.19 12.89 -26.43
CA PHE A 5 -14.40 12.58 -25.24
C PHE A 5 -14.58 11.11 -24.84
N ASP A 6 -13.48 10.36 -24.83
CA ASP A 6 -13.46 8.97 -24.38
C ASP A 6 -13.17 8.93 -22.87
N GLU A 7 -14.23 8.90 -22.09
CA GLU A 7 -14.17 8.86 -20.63
C GLU A 7 -13.48 7.60 -20.10
N ALA A 8 -13.60 6.45 -20.78
CA ALA A 8 -12.96 5.22 -20.36
C ALA A 8 -11.44 5.30 -20.52
N ARG A 9 -10.96 5.88 -21.62
CA ARG A 9 -9.53 6.16 -21.83
C ARG A 9 -9.01 7.19 -20.84
N TYR A 10 -9.78 8.25 -20.58
CA TYR A 10 -9.42 9.27 -19.61
C TYR A 10 -9.25 8.69 -18.20
N ARG A 11 -10.22 7.92 -17.71
CA ARG A 11 -10.16 7.28 -16.37
C ARG A 11 -8.94 6.36 -16.21
N ARG A 12 -8.56 5.62 -17.25
CA ARG A 12 -7.36 4.77 -17.24
C ARG A 12 -6.08 5.62 -17.11
N ARG A 13 -5.97 6.72 -17.86
CA ARG A 13 -4.82 7.64 -17.76
C ARG A 13 -4.72 8.27 -16.38
N GLN A 14 -5.84 8.78 -15.86
CA GLN A 14 -5.86 9.43 -14.55
C GLN A 14 -5.46 8.48 -13.41
N ARG A 15 -5.86 7.20 -13.48
CA ARG A 15 -5.41 6.19 -12.51
C ARG A 15 -3.89 6.01 -12.53
N VAL A 16 -3.32 5.93 -13.74
CA VAL A 16 -1.86 5.77 -13.91
C VAL A 16 -1.13 7.01 -13.42
N GLU A 17 -1.56 8.21 -13.81
CA GLU A 17 -0.98 9.47 -13.34
C GLU A 17 -1.03 9.61 -11.83
N ASN A 18 -2.17 9.29 -11.19
CA ASN A 18 -2.28 9.34 -9.73
C ASN A 18 -1.26 8.40 -9.06
N ARG A 19 -1.11 7.17 -9.56
CA ARG A 19 -0.13 6.22 -9.01
C ARG A 19 1.31 6.70 -9.21
N PHE A 20 1.63 7.23 -10.39
CA PHE A 20 2.95 7.84 -10.64
C PHE A 20 3.21 9.05 -9.74
N SER A 21 2.18 9.87 -9.49
CA SER A 21 2.27 11.04 -8.61
C SER A 21 2.58 10.63 -7.18
N VAL A 22 1.94 9.58 -6.66
CA VAL A 22 2.25 9.00 -5.35
C VAL A 22 3.68 8.46 -5.33
N LEU A 23 4.06 7.65 -6.32
CA LEU A 23 5.40 7.06 -6.41
C LEU A 23 6.50 8.11 -6.37
N LYS A 24 6.34 9.21 -7.12
CA LYS A 24 7.30 10.32 -7.12
C LYS A 24 7.47 10.95 -5.74
N ARG A 25 6.38 11.19 -5.01
CA ARG A 25 6.42 11.77 -3.65
C ARG A 25 7.05 10.80 -2.64
N THR A 26 6.68 9.52 -2.69
CA THR A 26 7.19 8.53 -1.74
C THR A 26 8.70 8.35 -1.85
N PHE A 27 9.23 8.32 -3.08
CA PHE A 27 10.65 8.09 -3.27
C PHE A 27 11.49 9.35 -3.36
N SER A 28 10.88 10.54 -3.55
CA SER A 28 11.44 11.93 -3.53
C SER A 28 12.86 12.15 -4.09
N GLY A 29 13.41 11.16 -4.78
CA GLY A 29 14.79 11.10 -5.22
C GLY A 29 14.82 11.09 -6.73
N ASP A 30 15.66 11.96 -7.26
CA ASP A 30 15.93 12.06 -8.69
C ASP A 30 16.32 10.72 -9.30
N LEU A 31 16.05 10.61 -10.61
CA LEU A 31 16.57 9.52 -11.41
C LEU A 31 18.06 9.76 -11.59
N LYS A 32 18.89 9.04 -10.82
CA LYS A 32 20.34 9.20 -10.82
C LYS A 32 20.97 8.66 -12.11
N GLY A 33 20.30 7.75 -12.80
CA GLY A 33 20.77 7.21 -14.07
C GLY A 33 20.92 8.28 -15.16
N ARG A 34 22.12 8.40 -15.73
CA ARG A 34 22.38 9.30 -16.89
C ARG A 34 21.78 8.78 -18.20
N LYS A 35 21.66 7.45 -18.34
CA LYS A 35 21.14 6.79 -19.55
C LYS A 35 19.65 6.47 -19.37
N PHE A 36 18.85 6.73 -20.39
CA PHE A 36 17.39 6.49 -20.38
C PHE A 36 17.02 5.05 -19.99
N ILE A 37 17.74 4.04 -20.50
CA ILE A 37 17.51 2.63 -20.14
C ILE A 37 17.70 2.38 -18.64
N VAL A 38 18.68 3.04 -18.03
CA VAL A 38 18.94 2.92 -16.58
C VAL A 38 17.82 3.61 -15.80
N GLN A 39 17.36 4.77 -16.25
CA GLN A 39 16.22 5.46 -15.64
C GLN A 39 14.94 4.62 -15.71
N MET A 40 14.66 3.97 -16.84
CA MET A 40 13.52 3.05 -16.95
C MET A 40 13.61 1.90 -15.95
N LYS A 41 14.80 1.31 -15.77
CA LYS A 41 15.03 0.25 -14.78
C LYS A 41 14.86 0.77 -13.35
N GLU A 42 15.36 1.97 -13.04
CA GLU A 42 15.16 2.61 -11.73
C GLU A 42 13.67 2.84 -11.43
N ILE A 43 12.89 3.34 -12.39
CA ILE A 43 11.45 3.54 -12.21
C ILE A 43 10.74 2.20 -12.00
N ALA A 44 11.06 1.18 -12.80
CA ALA A 44 10.50 -0.17 -12.65
C ALA A 44 10.79 -0.74 -11.25
N ASN A 45 12.02 -0.58 -10.77
CA ASN A 45 12.40 -1.08 -9.45
C ASN A 45 11.66 -0.32 -8.32
N LYS A 46 11.56 1.02 -8.41
CA LYS A 46 10.78 1.84 -7.47
C LYS A 46 9.31 1.38 -7.42
N MET A 47 8.71 1.05 -8.57
CA MET A 47 7.34 0.53 -8.62
C MET A 47 7.19 -0.83 -7.92
N ILE A 48 8.14 -1.75 -8.14
CA ILE A 48 8.12 -3.06 -7.50
C ILE A 48 8.26 -2.91 -5.99
N VAL A 49 9.23 -2.12 -5.52
CA VAL A 49 9.46 -1.84 -4.10
C VAL A 49 8.23 -1.21 -3.45
N TYR A 50 7.59 -0.25 -4.11
CA TYR A 50 6.35 0.36 -3.61
C TYR A 50 5.24 -0.68 -3.40
N ASN A 51 5.07 -1.59 -4.36
CA ASN A 51 4.01 -2.60 -4.29
C ASN A 51 4.28 -3.60 -3.16
N ILE A 52 5.54 -4.03 -2.99
CA ILE A 52 5.96 -4.89 -1.87
C ILE A 52 5.72 -4.18 -0.54
N LEU A 53 6.07 -2.89 -0.43
CA LEU A 53 5.84 -2.11 0.77
C LEU A 53 4.36 -2.02 1.13
N GLN A 54 3.48 -1.76 0.15
CA GLN A 54 2.03 -1.75 0.39
C GLN A 54 1.53 -3.13 0.86
N PHE A 55 2.04 -4.20 0.28
CA PHE A 55 1.68 -5.56 0.68
C PHE A 55 2.13 -5.87 2.12
N LEU A 56 3.36 -5.51 2.48
CA LEU A 56 3.88 -5.69 3.85
C LEU A 56 3.10 -4.86 4.87
N GLN A 57 2.72 -3.62 4.53
CA GLN A 57 1.87 -2.79 5.39
C GLN A 57 0.51 -3.45 5.61
N PHE A 58 -0.09 -4.01 4.56
CA PHE A 58 -1.34 -4.75 4.67
C PHE A 58 -1.22 -5.96 5.62
N LEU A 59 -0.16 -6.77 5.45
CA LEU A 59 0.11 -7.91 6.33
C LEU A 59 0.33 -7.48 7.79
N ALA A 60 1.08 -6.40 8.02
CA ALA A 60 1.33 -5.89 9.37
C ALA A 60 0.03 -5.50 10.07
N ILE A 61 -0.87 -4.81 9.36
CA ILE A 61 -2.19 -4.43 9.86
C ILE A 61 -3.03 -5.67 10.17
N GLU A 62 -3.06 -6.64 9.25
CA GLU A 62 -3.82 -7.89 9.43
C GLU A 62 -3.35 -8.68 10.66
N VAL A 63 -2.03 -8.83 10.82
CA VAL A 63 -1.43 -9.52 11.98
C VAL A 63 -1.73 -8.77 13.27
N PHE A 64 -1.65 -7.44 13.27
CA PHE A 64 -1.96 -6.61 14.43
C PHE A 64 -3.40 -6.82 14.90
N TYR A 65 -4.39 -6.69 14.00
CA TYR A 65 -5.79 -6.89 14.36
C TYR A 65 -6.12 -8.34 14.74
N ARG A 66 -5.41 -9.33 14.17
CA ARG A 66 -5.53 -10.73 14.59
C ARG A 66 -5.06 -10.90 16.04
N ALA A 67 -3.93 -10.30 16.42
CA ALA A 67 -3.40 -10.37 17.77
C ALA A 67 -4.32 -9.68 18.79
N GLU A 68 -4.83 -8.49 18.45
CA GLU A 68 -5.78 -7.75 19.30
C GLU A 68 -7.05 -8.57 19.58
N ARG A 69 -7.62 -9.18 18.54
CA ARG A 69 -8.81 -10.04 18.68
C ARG A 69 -8.57 -11.23 19.60
N LEU A 70 -7.39 -11.84 19.54
CA LEU A 70 -7.01 -12.95 20.43
C LEU A 70 -6.86 -12.46 21.88
N ASN A 71 -6.25 -11.29 22.09
CA ASN A 71 -6.07 -10.71 23.41
C ASN A 71 -7.43 -10.40 24.08
N ILE A 72 -8.38 -9.82 23.33
CA ILE A 72 -9.76 -9.58 23.82
C ILE A 72 -10.45 -10.90 24.22
N ARG A 73 -10.22 -11.98 23.47
CA ARG A 73 -10.81 -13.29 23.77
C ARG A 73 -10.21 -13.90 25.04
N LEU A 74 -8.90 -13.80 25.20
CA LEU A 74 -8.19 -14.32 26.38
C LEU A 74 -8.53 -13.51 27.64
N SER A 75 -8.61 -12.17 27.54
CA SER A 75 -9.03 -11.33 28.65
C SER A 75 -10.45 -11.66 29.09
N LYS A 76 -11.39 -11.87 28.15
CA LYS A 76 -12.75 -12.30 28.45
C LYS A 76 -12.80 -13.65 29.15
N GLN A 77 -12.03 -14.64 28.71
CA GLN A 77 -11.96 -15.95 29.39
C GLN A 77 -11.37 -15.84 30.79
N ARG A 78 -10.33 -15.01 30.99
CA ARG A 78 -9.76 -14.75 32.31
C ARG A 78 -10.76 -14.08 33.25
N TRP A 79 -11.54 -13.12 32.77
CA TRP A 79 -12.65 -12.52 33.54
C TRP A 79 -13.71 -13.56 33.92
N LEU A 80 -14.07 -14.46 33.01
CA LEU A 80 -15.06 -15.51 33.27
C LEU A 80 -14.56 -16.59 34.25
N LEU A 81 -13.26 -16.89 34.24
CA LEU A 81 -12.64 -17.91 35.11
C LEU A 81 -12.16 -17.37 36.46
N GLY A 82 -11.89 -16.06 36.57
CA GLY A 82 -11.39 -15.41 37.78
C GLY A 82 -12.44 -14.66 38.61
N GLY A 83 -13.70 -14.61 38.16
CA GLY A 83 -14.80 -13.90 38.84
C GLY A 83 -15.41 -14.61 40.06
N TRP A 84 -14.68 -15.53 40.70
CA TRP A 84 -15.15 -16.34 41.84
C TRP A 84 -14.08 -16.49 42.94
N ASN A 85 -13.20 -15.50 43.10
CA ASN A 85 -12.31 -15.42 44.25
C ASN A 85 -12.47 -14.03 44.90
N ASP A 86 -13.66 -13.78 45.45
CA ASP A 86 -13.91 -12.85 46.55
C ASP A 86 -14.58 -13.65 47.68
#